data_AF-A0A066WVN8-F1
#
_entry.id   AF-A0A066WVN8-F1
#
_cell.length_a   1.000
_cell.length_b   1.000
_cell.length_c   1.000
_cell.angle_alpha   90.00
_cell.angle_beta   90.00
_cell.angle_gamma   90.00
#
_symmetry.space_group_name_H-M   'P 1'
#
loop_
_entity.id
_entity.type
_entity.pdbx_description
1 polymer ?
#
loop_
_entity_poly.entity_id
_entity_poly.type
_entity_poly.pdbx_seq_one_letter_code
_entity_poly.pdbx_strand_id
1 'polypeptide(L)'
;MATLEDHNYTKMQSPVTRKLGEPVVTSIPEVPVTVQRKPFLQPEHDQKLAHTGTPRANIAATYEKPNGTTAHGWAQAHRHQTVLQQHCDFFDTDKDGVIYPTDTFWGFYKLGFGIFLSLLSVFIIHSNFSYPTLPGYLPDPLFRIYTARIHKDKHGSDSNTYDTEGRFNPQKFEDMFTKYAGGRDFMTIWDVLDMLKGQRL
;
A
#
# COMPACT_ATOMS: atom_id res chain seq x y z
N MET A 1 26.65 -10.08 -58.26
CA MET A 1 26.02 -10.98 -57.26
C MET A 1 27.16 -11.53 -56.41
N ALA A 2 27.34 -11.25 -55.12
CA ALA A 2 26.46 -10.68 -54.10
C ALA A 2 27.27 -9.74 -53.20
N THR A 3 26.65 -8.67 -52.72
CA THR A 3 27.16 -7.75 -51.70
C THR A 3 27.00 -8.42 -50.33
N LEU A 4 28.11 -8.61 -49.61
CA LEU A 4 28.09 -8.97 -48.19
C LEU A 4 28.08 -7.65 -47.40
N GLU A 5 26.93 -7.33 -46.82
CA GLU A 5 26.78 -6.19 -45.92
C GLU A 5 27.47 -6.51 -44.59
N ASP A 6 28.40 -5.63 -44.21
CA ASP A 6 29.07 -5.64 -42.92
C ASP A 6 28.06 -5.38 -41.79
N HIS A 7 27.70 -6.45 -41.07
CA HIS A 7 27.04 -6.33 -39.78
C HIS A 7 28.00 -5.73 -38.76
N ASN A 8 27.92 -4.41 -38.59
CA ASN A 8 28.50 -3.69 -37.45
C ASN A 8 27.80 -4.13 -36.16
N TYR A 9 28.31 -5.20 -35.54
CA TYR A 9 28.07 -5.48 -34.13
C TYR A 9 28.79 -4.41 -33.31
N THR A 10 28.04 -3.36 -32.95
CA THR A 10 28.45 -2.40 -31.92
C THR A 10 28.86 -3.18 -30.68
N LYS A 11 30.14 -3.06 -30.31
CA LYS A 11 30.70 -3.58 -29.05
C LYS A 11 29.73 -3.23 -27.91
N MET A 12 29.09 -4.25 -27.33
CA MET A 12 28.46 -4.12 -26.03
C MET A 12 29.55 -3.69 -25.05
N GLN A 13 29.49 -2.44 -24.60
CA GLN A 13 30.35 -1.94 -23.54
C GLN A 13 30.16 -2.83 -22.31
N SER A 14 31.28 -3.22 -21.71
CA SER A 14 31.35 -4.01 -20.47
C SER A 14 30.46 -3.40 -19.37
N PRO A 15 29.93 -4.21 -18.44
CA PRO A 15 28.94 -3.75 -17.48
C PRO A 15 29.55 -2.65 -16.62
N VAL A 16 29.09 -1.41 -16.84
CA VAL A 16 29.41 -0.26 -16.01
C VAL A 16 29.02 -0.63 -14.58
N THR A 17 29.99 -0.65 -13.68
CA THR A 17 29.73 -0.78 -12.25
C THR A 17 28.95 0.45 -11.81
N ARG A 18 27.60 0.36 -11.86
CA ARG A 18 26.69 1.41 -11.41
C ARG A 18 27.10 1.79 -9.99
N LYS A 19 27.58 3.02 -9.81
CA LYS A 19 27.83 3.56 -8.47
C LYS A 19 26.49 3.76 -7.77
N LEU A 20 26.45 3.52 -6.46
CA LEU A 20 25.30 3.84 -5.62
C LEU A 20 25.00 5.35 -5.79
N GLY A 21 23.88 5.71 -6.44
CA GLY A 21 23.50 7.11 -6.68
C GLY A 21 23.43 7.57 -8.14
N GLU A 22 23.65 6.72 -9.14
CA GLU A 22 23.33 7.10 -10.53
C GLU A 22 21.81 7.25 -10.74
N PRO A 23 21.38 8.21 -11.58
CA PRO A 23 19.97 8.40 -11.89
C PRO A 23 19.39 7.12 -12.50
N VAL A 24 18.35 6.60 -11.87
CA VAL A 24 17.66 5.38 -12.31
C VAL A 24 16.74 5.76 -13.46
N VAL A 25 16.87 5.06 -14.59
CA VAL A 25 15.92 5.18 -15.70
C VAL A 25 14.58 4.60 -15.25
N THR A 26 13.58 5.46 -15.06
CA THR A 26 12.24 5.08 -14.60
C THR A 26 11.15 5.24 -15.66
N SER A 27 11.48 5.84 -16.81
CA SER A 27 10.55 6.04 -17.93
C SER A 27 11.25 5.94 -19.27
N ILE A 28 10.55 5.41 -20.28
CA ILE A 28 11.00 5.25 -21.66
C ILE A 28 10.00 6.00 -22.57
N PRO A 29 10.41 7.02 -23.35
CA PRO A 29 9.51 7.82 -24.18
C PRO A 29 8.67 6.99 -25.16
N GLU A 30 9.24 5.94 -25.72
CA GLU A 30 8.59 5.02 -26.67
C GLU A 30 7.55 4.11 -26.00
N VAL A 31 7.52 4.07 -24.66
CA VAL A 31 6.59 3.26 -23.87
C VAL A 31 5.74 4.20 -22.98
N PRO A 32 4.64 4.79 -23.51
CA PRO A 32 3.92 5.90 -22.87
C PRO A 32 3.49 5.65 -21.42
N VAL A 33 3.11 4.41 -21.09
CA VAL A 33 2.66 4.07 -19.72
C VAL A 33 3.74 4.32 -18.67
N THR A 34 5.03 4.17 -19.02
CA THR A 34 6.15 4.42 -18.10
C THR A 34 6.40 5.91 -17.86
N VAL A 35 6.00 6.77 -18.81
CA VAL A 35 6.05 8.23 -18.68
C VAL A 35 4.83 8.77 -17.94
N GLN A 36 3.66 8.15 -18.14
CA GLN A 36 2.41 8.54 -17.47
C GLN A 36 2.41 8.13 -16.00
N ARG A 37 2.89 6.92 -15.68
CA ARG A 37 2.86 6.34 -14.34
C ARG A 37 4.26 6.30 -13.72
N LYS A 38 4.87 7.48 -13.59
CA LYS A 38 6.22 7.61 -13.01
C LYS A 38 6.23 7.11 -11.56
N PRO A 39 7.22 6.28 -11.16
CA PRO A 39 7.41 5.94 -9.76
C PRO A 39 7.86 7.18 -8.99
N PHE A 40 7.56 7.20 -7.70
CA PHE A 40 8.02 8.24 -6.80
C PHE A 40 9.55 8.18 -6.66
N LEU A 41 10.19 9.33 -6.84
CA LEU A 41 11.59 9.55 -6.50
C LEU A 41 11.66 10.80 -5.64
N GLN A 42 12.36 10.72 -4.52
CA GLN A 42 12.59 11.88 -3.67
C GLN A 42 13.46 12.90 -4.41
N PRO A 43 13.17 14.21 -4.30
CA PRO A 43 14.02 15.25 -4.85
C PRO A 43 15.45 15.14 -4.33
N GLU A 44 16.47 15.27 -5.18
CA GLU A 44 17.89 15.08 -4.79
C GLU A 44 18.31 15.95 -3.60
N HIS A 45 17.73 17.15 -3.50
CA HIS A 45 18.02 18.11 -2.43
C HIS A 45 17.08 18.01 -1.21
N ASP A 46 16.11 17.09 -1.21
CA ASP A 46 15.13 16.90 -0.14
C ASP A 46 14.85 15.41 0.08
N GLN A 47 15.78 14.72 0.74
CA GLN A 47 15.69 13.29 1.06
C GLN A 47 15.25 13.13 2.51
N LYS A 48 13.95 12.92 2.74
CA LYS A 48 13.34 12.81 4.08
C LYS A 48 13.15 11.37 4.54
N LEU A 49 12.97 10.45 3.58
CA LEU A 49 12.53 9.08 3.83
C LEU A 49 13.61 8.08 3.44
N ALA A 50 14.35 7.58 4.42
CA ALA A 50 15.37 6.56 4.18
C ALA A 50 14.73 5.23 3.75
N HIS A 51 15.44 4.44 2.93
CA HIS A 51 15.09 3.06 2.54
C HIS A 51 13.63 2.88 2.08
N THR A 52 13.14 3.73 1.17
CA THR A 52 11.73 3.76 0.73
C THR A 52 11.19 2.40 0.27
N GLY A 53 12.03 1.58 -0.36
CA GLY A 53 11.67 0.25 -0.85
C GLY A 53 11.59 -0.85 0.22
N THR A 54 11.98 -0.56 1.46
CA THR A 54 11.92 -1.54 2.57
C THR A 54 10.62 -1.35 3.36
N PRO A 55 9.75 -2.37 3.48
CA PRO A 55 8.56 -2.28 4.31
C PRO A 55 8.86 -1.99 5.79
N ARG A 56 7.99 -1.22 6.44
CA ARG A 56 8.07 -0.79 7.83
C ARG A 56 7.08 -1.58 8.67
N ALA A 57 7.58 -2.26 9.70
CA ALA A 57 6.74 -3.12 10.51
C ALA A 57 5.63 -2.36 11.22
N ASN A 58 5.98 -1.28 11.93
CA ASN A 58 5.12 -0.60 12.90
C ASN A 58 5.04 0.92 12.71
N ILE A 59 5.58 1.46 11.61
CA ILE A 59 5.56 2.89 11.30
C ILE A 59 5.01 3.11 9.88
N ALA A 60 3.91 3.85 9.75
CA ALA A 60 3.38 4.32 8.47
C ALA A 60 4.20 5.52 7.95
N ALA A 61 5.46 5.29 7.58
CA ALA A 61 6.39 6.35 7.20
C ALA A 61 6.11 6.86 5.78
N THR A 62 5.62 8.09 5.63
CA THR A 62 5.47 8.76 4.32
C THR A 62 6.58 9.78 4.10
N TYR A 63 6.70 10.32 2.90
CA TYR A 63 7.67 11.37 2.58
C TYR A 63 7.52 12.58 3.51
N GLU A 64 6.29 13.03 3.73
CA GLU A 64 5.99 14.18 4.61
C GLU A 64 6.00 13.83 6.10
N LYS A 65 5.80 12.56 6.46
CA LYS A 65 5.82 12.07 7.85
C LYS A 65 6.74 10.84 7.94
N PRO A 66 8.07 11.02 7.84
CA PRO A 66 9.01 9.89 7.80
C PRO A 66 9.05 9.07 9.09
N ASN A 67 8.59 9.65 10.21
CA ASN A 67 8.46 8.96 11.50
C ASN A 67 7.03 8.48 11.79
N GLY A 68 6.13 8.51 10.79
CA GLY A 68 4.71 8.17 10.94
C GLY A 68 3.96 9.12 11.89
N THR A 69 2.87 8.61 12.47
CA THR A 69 2.04 9.38 13.41
C THR A 69 2.71 9.45 14.78
N THR A 70 3.25 10.63 15.12
CA THR A 70 3.87 10.90 16.44
C THR A 70 2.94 11.64 17.40
N ALA A 71 1.81 12.16 16.91
CA ALA A 71 0.82 12.85 17.72
C ALA A 71 0.36 11.94 18.89
N HIS A 72 0.27 12.52 20.09
CA HIS A 72 -0.11 11.83 21.32
C HIS A 72 0.70 10.55 21.63
N GLY A 73 1.92 10.43 21.08
CA GLY A 73 2.77 9.25 21.29
C GLY A 73 2.31 7.99 20.55
N TRP A 74 1.47 8.11 19.51
CA TRP A 74 0.88 6.96 18.80
C TRP A 74 1.90 5.91 18.37
N ALA A 75 2.94 6.30 17.62
CA ALA A 75 3.99 5.38 17.16
C ALA A 75 4.67 4.62 18.31
N GLN A 76 4.88 5.25 19.45
CA GLN A 76 5.52 4.62 20.60
C GLN A 76 4.57 3.62 21.28
N ALA A 77 3.30 3.98 21.46
CA ALA A 77 2.30 3.12 22.09
C ALA A 77 2.01 1.86 21.25
N HIS A 78 1.98 1.99 19.92
CA HIS A 78 1.63 0.91 18.99
C HIS A 78 2.85 0.20 18.37
N ARG A 79 4.05 0.38 18.95
CA ARG A 79 5.29 -0.23 18.45
C ARG A 79 5.28 -1.76 18.40
N HIS A 80 4.33 -2.38 19.11
CA HIS A 80 4.14 -3.82 19.23
C HIS A 80 3.22 -4.42 18.16
N GLN A 81 2.59 -3.58 17.32
CA GLN A 81 1.66 -3.98 16.27
C GLN A 81 2.24 -3.69 14.88
N THR A 82 1.83 -4.48 13.89
CA THR A 82 2.09 -4.12 12.50
C THR A 82 1.27 -2.90 12.10
N VAL A 83 1.67 -2.16 11.06
CA VAL A 83 0.88 -1.00 10.59
C VAL A 83 -0.53 -1.43 10.16
N LEU A 84 -0.71 -2.62 9.59
CA LEU A 84 -2.04 -3.14 9.26
C LEU A 84 -2.88 -3.39 10.53
N GLN A 85 -2.29 -3.89 11.61
CA GLN A 85 -3.00 -4.01 12.89
C GLN A 85 -3.37 -2.64 13.47
N GLN A 86 -2.47 -1.66 13.38
CA GLN A 86 -2.75 -0.28 13.78
C GLN A 86 -3.88 0.36 12.96
N HIS A 87 -4.05 -0.05 11.70
CA HIS A 87 -5.19 0.39 10.89
C HIS A 87 -6.51 -0.18 11.43
N CYS A 88 -6.50 -1.45 11.84
CA CYS A 88 -7.66 -2.12 12.43
C CYS A 88 -8.05 -1.56 13.82
N ASP A 89 -7.13 -0.95 14.55
CA ASP A 89 -7.38 -0.34 15.86
C ASP A 89 -8.49 0.72 15.86
N PHE A 90 -8.79 1.34 14.72
CA PHE A 90 -9.93 2.26 14.63
C PHE A 90 -11.27 1.55 14.86
N PHE A 91 -11.38 0.30 14.39
CA PHE A 91 -12.59 -0.51 14.48
C PHE A 91 -12.64 -1.30 15.79
N ASP A 92 -11.50 -1.84 16.24
CA ASP A 92 -11.39 -2.53 17.54
C ASP A 92 -11.34 -1.50 18.69
N THR A 93 -12.51 -1.04 19.13
CA THR A 93 -12.62 0.07 20.09
C THR A 93 -12.38 -0.33 21.55
N ASP A 94 -12.66 -1.58 21.92
CA ASP A 94 -12.46 -2.13 23.26
C ASP A 94 -11.10 -2.85 23.42
N LYS A 95 -10.32 -2.99 22.34
CA LYS A 95 -8.92 -3.42 22.34
C LYS A 95 -8.73 -4.87 22.76
N ASP A 96 -9.67 -5.73 22.40
CA ASP A 96 -9.60 -7.17 22.68
C ASP A 96 -8.96 -7.97 21.54
N GLY A 97 -8.65 -7.33 20.41
CA GLY A 97 -8.07 -7.98 19.22
C GLY A 97 -9.10 -8.63 18.30
N VAL A 98 -10.39 -8.36 18.51
CA VAL A 98 -11.52 -8.98 17.80
C VAL A 98 -12.47 -7.91 17.31
N ILE A 99 -12.70 -7.86 16.00
CA ILE A 99 -13.67 -6.94 15.41
C ILE A 99 -14.99 -7.69 15.17
N TYR A 100 -16.05 -7.24 15.85
CA TYR A 100 -17.40 -7.72 15.64
C TYR A 100 -18.09 -6.96 14.48
N PRO A 101 -19.12 -7.54 13.86
CA PRO A 101 -19.98 -6.83 12.91
C PRO A 101 -20.46 -5.46 13.39
N THR A 102 -20.77 -5.32 14.68
CA THR A 102 -21.19 -4.06 15.31
C THR A 102 -20.09 -3.00 15.33
N ASP A 103 -18.83 -3.40 15.51
CA ASP A 103 -17.69 -2.50 15.52
C ASP A 103 -17.45 -1.90 14.14
N THR A 104 -17.52 -2.74 13.11
CA THR A 104 -17.47 -2.30 11.71
C THR A 104 -18.61 -1.33 11.40
N PHE A 105 -19.85 -1.65 11.79
CA PHE A 105 -20.99 -0.74 11.58
C PHE A 105 -20.73 0.64 12.19
N TRP A 106 -20.36 0.69 13.48
CA TRP A 106 -20.13 1.96 14.16
C TRP A 106 -18.88 2.68 13.66
N GLY A 107 -17.84 1.96 13.26
CA GLY A 107 -16.65 2.53 12.64
C GLY A 107 -16.98 3.26 11.33
N PHE A 108 -17.70 2.61 10.41
CA PHE A 108 -18.14 3.25 9.17
C PHE A 108 -19.12 4.40 9.41
N TYR A 109 -20.02 4.26 10.39
CA TYR A 109 -20.95 5.32 10.74
C TYR A 109 -20.21 6.57 11.27
N LYS A 110 -19.20 6.38 12.13
CA LYS A 110 -18.32 7.46 12.63
C LYS A 110 -17.53 8.14 11.50
N LEU A 111 -17.18 7.42 10.44
CA LEU A 111 -16.53 7.96 9.25
C LEU A 111 -17.50 8.74 8.31
N GLY A 112 -18.80 8.79 8.63
CA GLY A 112 -19.78 9.57 7.88
C GLY A 112 -20.42 8.84 6.69
N PHE A 113 -20.29 7.51 6.62
CA PHE A 113 -20.89 6.71 5.53
C PHE A 113 -22.42 6.61 5.62
N GLY A 114 -23.02 6.99 6.76
CA GLY A 114 -24.46 6.86 7.00
C GLY A 114 -24.90 5.41 7.19
N ILE A 115 -26.18 5.21 7.54
CA ILE A 115 -26.69 3.90 7.96
C ILE A 115 -26.56 2.85 6.85
N PHE A 116 -26.97 3.20 5.62
CA PHE A 116 -27.01 2.24 4.51
C PHE A 116 -25.63 1.70 4.14
N LEU A 117 -24.64 2.58 3.91
CA LEU A 117 -23.29 2.14 3.54
C LEU A 117 -22.55 1.49 4.72
N SER A 118 -22.89 1.85 5.96
CA SER A 118 -22.35 1.18 7.16
C SER A 118 -22.90 -0.24 7.33
N LEU A 119 -24.17 -0.49 6.99
CA LEU A 119 -24.70 -1.86 6.95
C LEU A 119 -24.07 -2.66 5.80
N LEU A 120 -23.94 -2.04 4.63
CA LEU A 120 -23.32 -2.68 3.47
C LEU A 120 -21.87 -3.09 3.75
N SER A 121 -21.08 -2.25 4.42
CA SER A 121 -19.70 -2.56 4.78
C SER A 121 -19.59 -3.76 5.71
N VAL A 122 -20.52 -3.92 6.66
CA VAL A 122 -20.57 -5.12 7.53
C VAL A 122 -20.67 -6.39 6.71
N PHE A 123 -21.62 -6.47 5.78
CA PHE A 123 -21.79 -7.66 4.96
C PHE A 123 -20.56 -7.94 4.10
N ILE A 124 -20.00 -6.92 3.44
CA ILE A 124 -18.82 -7.08 2.59
C ILE A 124 -17.61 -7.53 3.41
N ILE A 125 -17.31 -6.87 4.51
CA ILE A 125 -16.09 -7.12 5.28
C ILE A 125 -16.18 -8.46 6.01
N HIS A 126 -17.24 -8.70 6.78
CA HIS A 126 -17.31 -9.88 7.63
C HIS A 126 -17.53 -11.18 6.84
N SER A 127 -18.17 -11.12 5.66
CA SER A 127 -18.33 -12.30 4.80
C SER A 127 -17.03 -12.76 4.15
N ASN A 128 -16.07 -11.83 3.95
CA ASN A 128 -14.80 -12.14 3.29
C ASN A 128 -13.64 -12.34 4.29
N PHE A 129 -13.61 -11.59 5.41
CA PHE A 129 -12.44 -11.49 6.29
C PHE A 129 -12.53 -12.34 7.55
N SER A 130 -13.74 -12.79 7.93
CA SER A 130 -13.88 -13.60 9.13
C SER A 130 -13.13 -14.94 9.01
N TYR A 131 -13.38 -15.72 7.95
CA TYR A 131 -12.80 -17.06 7.83
C TYR A 131 -11.26 -17.07 7.72
N PRO A 132 -10.61 -16.24 6.88
CA PRO A 132 -9.14 -16.29 6.76
C PRO A 132 -8.42 -15.92 8.07
N THR A 133 -9.04 -15.09 8.91
CA THR A 133 -8.46 -14.68 10.20
C THR A 133 -8.70 -15.69 11.32
N LEU A 134 -9.52 -16.72 11.12
CA LEU A 134 -9.81 -17.70 12.18
C LEU A 134 -8.56 -18.42 12.69
N PRO A 135 -8.47 -18.65 14.01
CA PRO A 135 -7.42 -19.49 14.59
C PRO A 135 -7.64 -20.99 14.30
N GLY A 136 -8.89 -21.41 14.08
CA GLY A 136 -9.28 -22.80 13.81
C GLY A 136 -9.89 -23.02 12.42
N TYR A 137 -10.49 -24.20 12.22
CA TYR A 137 -11.07 -24.63 10.93
C TYR A 137 -12.59 -24.46 10.84
N LEU A 138 -13.30 -24.39 11.97
CA LEU A 138 -14.75 -24.23 11.97
C LEU A 138 -15.12 -22.75 11.75
N PRO A 139 -16.05 -22.43 10.84
CA PRO A 139 -16.53 -21.07 10.65
C PRO A 139 -17.07 -20.47 11.94
N ASP A 140 -16.80 -19.18 12.16
CA ASP A 140 -17.31 -18.44 13.30
C ASP A 140 -18.74 -17.96 13.00
N PRO A 141 -19.77 -18.46 13.73
CA PRO A 141 -21.16 -18.06 13.48
C PRO A 141 -21.42 -16.57 13.76
N LEU A 142 -20.53 -15.89 14.49
CA LEU A 142 -20.60 -14.45 14.76
C LEU A 142 -19.82 -13.63 13.72
N PHE A 143 -19.18 -14.29 12.75
CA PHE A 143 -18.37 -13.66 11.70
C PHE A 143 -17.33 -12.68 12.23
N ARG A 144 -16.70 -12.98 13.37
CA ARG A 144 -15.68 -12.11 13.98
C ARG A 144 -14.39 -12.12 13.15
N ILE A 145 -13.66 -11.00 13.20
CA ILE A 145 -12.36 -10.84 12.53
C ILE A 145 -11.28 -10.74 13.61
N TYR A 146 -10.23 -11.56 13.50
CA TYR A 146 -9.16 -11.65 14.50
C TYR A 146 -7.93 -10.88 14.04
N THR A 147 -7.65 -9.73 14.68
CA THR A 147 -6.63 -8.78 14.23
C THR A 147 -5.20 -9.35 14.30
N ALA A 148 -4.96 -10.32 15.19
CA ALA A 148 -3.70 -11.07 15.25
C ALA A 148 -3.33 -11.75 13.91
N ARG A 149 -4.33 -12.06 13.08
CA ARG A 149 -4.17 -12.80 11.81
C ARG A 149 -4.62 -11.99 10.60
N ILE A 150 -4.85 -10.68 10.76
CA ILE A 150 -5.36 -9.80 9.69
C ILE A 150 -4.50 -9.78 8.43
N HIS A 151 -3.20 -10.06 8.54
CA HIS A 151 -2.30 -10.19 7.40
C HIS A 151 -2.75 -11.30 6.41
N LYS A 152 -3.60 -12.24 6.83
CA LYS A 152 -4.18 -13.27 5.96
C LYS A 152 -5.28 -12.77 5.03
N ASP A 153 -5.90 -11.64 5.34
CA ASP A 153 -6.90 -11.01 4.47
C ASP A 153 -6.25 -10.20 3.34
N LYS A 154 -4.92 -10.16 3.28
CA LYS A 154 -4.22 -9.56 2.16
C LYS A 154 -4.43 -10.33 0.87
N HIS A 155 -4.79 -9.61 -0.18
CA HIS A 155 -5.04 -10.18 -1.50
C HIS A 155 -4.22 -9.51 -2.60
N GLY A 156 -3.95 -10.25 -3.67
CA GLY A 156 -3.05 -9.80 -4.73
C GLY A 156 -3.52 -8.57 -5.51
N SER A 157 -4.82 -8.28 -5.51
CA SER A 157 -5.41 -7.10 -6.18
C SER A 157 -5.25 -5.79 -5.41
N ASP A 158 -4.50 -5.79 -4.31
CA ASP A 158 -4.23 -4.60 -3.52
C ASP A 158 -3.20 -3.65 -4.13
N SER A 159 -3.19 -2.42 -3.64
CA SER A 159 -2.16 -1.41 -3.91
C SER A 159 -0.73 -1.83 -3.52
N ASN A 160 -0.58 -2.91 -2.75
CA ASN A 160 0.67 -3.33 -2.11
C ASN A 160 1.26 -2.31 -1.11
N THR A 161 0.46 -1.37 -0.61
CA THR A 161 0.87 -0.44 0.47
C THR A 161 1.06 -1.15 1.81
N TYR A 162 0.40 -2.29 2.01
CA TYR A 162 0.83 -3.26 3.01
C TYR A 162 1.31 -4.52 2.30
N ASP A 163 2.39 -5.12 2.80
CA ASP A 163 2.87 -6.42 2.34
C ASP A 163 2.10 -7.59 3.00
N THR A 164 2.49 -8.82 2.68
CA THR A 164 1.87 -10.06 3.15
C THR A 164 2.02 -10.30 4.66
N GLU A 165 2.90 -9.56 5.32
CA GLU A 165 3.10 -9.59 6.78
C GLU A 165 2.41 -8.40 7.47
N GLY A 166 1.68 -7.56 6.73
CA GLY A 166 0.98 -6.39 7.25
C GLY A 166 1.89 -5.18 7.51
N ARG A 167 3.11 -5.18 6.98
CA ARG A 167 4.08 -4.07 7.07
C ARG A 167 3.76 -3.04 6.02
N PHE A 168 3.94 -1.76 6.32
CA PHE A 168 3.67 -0.66 5.39
C PHE A 168 4.82 -0.49 4.40
N ASN A 169 4.56 -0.42 3.10
CA ASN A 169 5.56 -0.17 2.06
C ASN A 169 5.53 1.31 1.64
N PRO A 170 6.50 2.14 2.07
CA PRO A 170 6.50 3.56 1.78
C PRO A 170 6.56 3.88 0.29
N GLN A 171 7.44 3.21 -0.46
CA GLN A 171 7.58 3.43 -1.90
C GLN A 171 6.27 3.18 -2.63
N LYS A 172 5.55 2.11 -2.29
CA LYS A 172 4.26 1.80 -2.91
C LYS A 172 3.21 2.86 -2.61
N PHE A 173 3.21 3.42 -1.40
CA PHE A 173 2.30 4.49 -1.03
C PHE A 173 2.56 5.77 -1.82
N GLU A 174 3.82 6.23 -1.85
CA GLU A 174 4.19 7.45 -2.58
C GLU A 174 4.00 7.30 -4.11
N ASP A 175 4.23 6.10 -4.64
CA ASP A 175 3.92 5.76 -6.02
C ASP A 175 2.44 5.97 -6.37
N MET A 176 1.49 5.71 -5.45
CA MET A 176 0.06 5.92 -5.73
C MET A 176 -0.22 7.40 -6.00
N PHE A 177 0.25 8.28 -5.13
CA PHE A 177 0.02 9.72 -5.28
C PHE A 177 0.77 10.28 -6.49
N THR A 178 2.02 9.87 -6.69
CA THR A 178 2.81 10.32 -7.85
C THR A 178 2.17 9.94 -9.18
N LYS A 179 1.58 8.75 -9.28
CA LYS A 179 0.98 8.24 -10.52
C LYS A 179 -0.41 8.78 -10.81
N TYR A 180 -1.21 9.06 -9.77
CA TYR A 180 -2.65 9.27 -9.94
C TYR A 180 -3.17 10.60 -9.36
N ALA A 181 -2.49 11.24 -8.41
CA ALA A 181 -2.99 12.47 -7.78
C ALA A 181 -2.81 13.73 -8.66
N GLY A 182 -2.05 13.65 -9.76
CA GLY A 182 -1.81 14.79 -10.65
C GLY A 182 -1.06 15.94 -9.98
N GLY A 183 -0.16 15.63 -9.04
CA GLY A 183 0.65 16.61 -8.30
C GLY A 183 -0.03 17.24 -7.09
N ARG A 184 -1.25 16.81 -6.74
CA ARG A 184 -1.97 17.22 -5.53
C ARG A 184 -1.59 16.33 -4.34
N ASP A 185 -1.85 16.82 -3.13
CA ASP A 185 -1.73 16.11 -1.86
C ASP A 185 -2.98 15.26 -1.50
N PHE A 186 -3.95 15.21 -2.41
CA PHE A 186 -5.17 14.41 -2.27
C PHE A 186 -5.54 13.69 -3.57
N MET A 187 -6.37 12.65 -3.46
CA MET A 187 -6.98 11.94 -4.58
C MET A 187 -8.50 12.13 -4.56
N THR A 188 -9.07 12.38 -5.72
CA THR A 188 -10.52 12.35 -5.94
C THR A 188 -11.00 10.91 -6.17
N ILE A 189 -12.31 10.69 -6.17
CA ILE A 189 -12.88 9.38 -6.51
C ILE A 189 -12.47 8.91 -7.92
N TRP A 190 -12.28 9.84 -8.86
CA TRP A 190 -11.84 9.52 -10.22
C TRP A 190 -10.39 9.07 -10.26
N ASP A 191 -9.52 9.72 -9.50
CA ASP A 191 -8.12 9.34 -9.35
C ASP A 191 -8.00 7.93 -8.73
N VAL A 192 -8.83 7.63 -7.73
CA VAL A 192 -8.91 6.30 -7.11
C VAL A 192 -9.40 5.25 -8.12
N LEU A 193 -10.41 5.54 -8.93
CA LEU A 193 -10.89 4.62 -9.97
C LEU A 193 -9.81 4.33 -11.01
N ASP A 194 -9.05 5.33 -11.43
CA ASP A 194 -7.95 5.15 -12.39
C ASP A 194 -6.77 4.41 -11.75
N MET A 195 -6.49 4.66 -10.46
CA MET A 195 -5.56 3.86 -9.68
C MET A 195 -5.97 2.39 -9.66
N LEU A 196 -7.23 2.09 -9.33
CA LEU A 196 -7.73 0.70 -9.27
C LEU A 196 -7.64 0.01 -10.64
N LYS A 197 -7.96 0.70 -11.73
CA LYS A 197 -7.74 0.16 -13.10
C LYS A 197 -6.26 -0.12 -13.36
N GLY A 198 -5.37 0.75 -12.88
CA GLY A 198 -3.93 0.63 -13.08
C GLY A 198 -3.23 -0.45 -12.26
N GLN A 199 -3.87 -0.99 -11.21
CA GLN A 199 -3.35 -2.09 -10.38
C GLN A 199 -3.78 -3.48 -10.85
N ARG A 200 -4.62 -3.59 -11.88
CA ARG A 200 -5.02 -4.88 -12.46
C ARG A 200 -3.85 -5.45 -13.28
N LEU A 201 -3.49 -6.71 -12.99
CA LEU A 201 -2.53 -7.51 -13.75
C LEU A 201 -3.21 -8.13 -14.98
#